data_AF-A0A2D6CQB2-F1
#
_entry.id   AF-A0A2D6CQB2-F1
#
_cell.length_a   1.000
_cell.length_b   1.000
_cell.length_c   1.000
_cell.angle_alpha   90.00
_cell.angle_beta   90.00
_cell.angle_gamma   90.00
#
_symmetry.space_group_name_H-M   'P 1'
#
loop_
_entity.id
_entity.type
_entity.pdbx_description
1 polymer ?
#
loop_
_entity_poly.entity_id
_entity_poly.type
_entity_poly.pdbx_seq_one_letter_code
_entity_poly.pdbx_strand_id
1 'polypeptide(L)'
;MTKSKEFIARLQDGQFTRRQAIKALGAMGFAVGAVPLGVRSALAAENATYFTWGGYDDDGMFAPYIAKHGGPPNYVTFGDAEEGFTKMKAGFVIDITHPCSNDIPRWK
;
A
#
# COMPACT_ATOMS: atom_id res chain seq x y z
N MET A 1 44.26 4.69 13.83
CA MET A 1 43.76 5.19 12.53
C MET A 1 42.26 4.92 12.46
N THR A 2 41.47 5.92 12.05
CA THR A 2 40.00 5.86 12.06
C THR A 2 39.47 5.00 10.91
N LYS A 3 38.53 4.07 11.15
CA LYS A 3 37.95 3.13 10.16
C LYS A 3 37.54 3.76 8.83
N SER A 4 37.15 5.03 8.84
CA SER A 4 36.79 5.80 7.63
C SER A 4 37.96 6.00 6.66
N LYS A 5 39.18 6.26 7.16
CA LYS A 5 40.37 6.47 6.32
C LYS A 5 40.82 5.18 5.64
N GLU A 6 40.67 4.06 6.34
CA GLU A 6 40.98 2.72 5.83
C GLU A 6 39.99 2.28 4.75
N PHE A 7 38.72 2.64 4.89
CA PHE A 7 37.69 2.38 3.88
C PHE A 7 37.95 3.17 2.58
N ILE A 8 38.29 4.47 2.69
CA ILE A 8 38.59 5.33 1.54
C ILE A 8 39.87 4.86 0.82
N ALA A 9 40.91 4.48 1.56
CA ALA A 9 42.14 3.94 0.98
C ALA A 9 41.86 2.65 0.18
N ARG A 10 41.07 1.73 0.75
CA ARG A 10 40.68 0.48 0.06
C ARG A 10 39.81 0.68 -1.18
N LEU A 11 39.08 1.80 -1.25
CA LEU A 11 38.35 2.22 -2.46
C LEU A 11 39.30 2.77 -3.53
N GLN A 12 40.31 3.58 -3.14
CA GLN A 12 41.30 4.14 -4.06
C GLN A 12 42.26 3.10 -4.63
N ASP A 13 42.62 2.09 -3.84
CA ASP A 13 43.59 1.06 -4.23
C ASP A 13 42.99 -0.08 -5.09
N GLY A 14 41.73 0.03 -5.52
CA GLY A 14 41.07 -0.99 -6.36
C GLY A 14 40.91 -2.36 -5.69
N GLN A 15 41.01 -2.42 -4.35
CA GLN A 15 40.99 -3.66 -3.56
C GLN A 15 39.61 -4.33 -3.52
N PHE A 16 38.60 -3.74 -4.14
CA PHE A 16 37.28 -4.34 -4.30
C PHE A 16 37.27 -5.31 -5.47
N THR A 17 37.37 -6.60 -5.14
CA THR A 17 37.22 -7.66 -6.14
C THR A 17 35.80 -7.66 -6.72
N ARG A 18 35.64 -8.04 -7.99
CA ARG A 18 34.33 -8.19 -8.66
C ARG A 18 33.33 -8.99 -7.81
N ARG A 19 33.79 -10.02 -7.09
CA ARG A 19 32.96 -10.84 -6.20
C ARG A 19 32.46 -10.07 -4.98
N GLN A 20 33.27 -9.21 -4.38
CA GLN A 20 32.85 -8.37 -3.26
C GLN A 20 31.86 -7.29 -3.71
N ALA A 21 32.08 -6.70 -4.89
CA ALA A 21 31.14 -5.75 -5.48
C ALA A 21 29.75 -6.38 -5.73
N ILE A 22 29.71 -7.58 -6.34
CA ILE A 22 28.45 -8.32 -6.57
C ILE A 22 27.76 -8.68 -5.24
N LYS A 23 28.51 -9.10 -4.21
CA LYS A 23 27.94 -9.39 -2.89
C LYS A 23 27.36 -8.15 -2.22
N ALA A 24 28.04 -7.01 -2.33
CA ALA A 24 27.54 -5.74 -1.78
C ALA A 24 26.24 -5.29 -2.48
N LEU A 25 26.20 -5.36 -3.82
CA LEU A 25 25.00 -5.06 -4.60
C LEU A 25 23.85 -6.01 -4.29
N GLY A 26 24.14 -7.33 -4.16
CA GLY A 26 23.13 -8.32 -3.80
C GLY A 26 22.55 -8.10 -2.40
N ALA A 27 23.38 -7.77 -1.41
CA ALA A 27 22.93 -7.45 -0.06
C ALA A 27 22.09 -6.17 -0.03
N MET A 28 22.46 -5.14 -0.78
CA MET A 28 21.70 -3.89 -0.91
C MET A 28 20.35 -4.13 -1.61
N GLY A 29 20.34 -4.91 -2.70
CA GLY A 29 19.11 -5.29 -3.40
C GLY A 29 18.15 -6.09 -2.53
N PHE A 30 18.67 -7.03 -1.73
CA PHE A 30 17.87 -7.79 -0.75
C PHE A 30 17.31 -6.88 0.35
N ALA A 31 18.14 -5.98 0.90
CA ALA A 31 17.71 -5.05 1.94
C ALA A 31 16.57 -4.15 1.46
N VAL A 32 16.68 -3.57 0.26
CA VAL A 32 15.62 -2.74 -0.35
C VAL A 32 14.39 -3.57 -0.69
N GLY A 33 14.57 -4.75 -1.28
CA GLY A 33 13.47 -5.64 -1.66
C GLY A 33 12.69 -6.23 -0.48
N ALA A 34 13.31 -6.36 0.69
CA ALA A 34 12.68 -6.88 1.89
C ALA A 34 11.91 -5.82 2.72
N VAL A 35 12.08 -4.52 2.43
CA VAL A 35 11.37 -3.43 3.14
C VAL A 35 9.84 -3.64 3.20
N PRO A 36 9.13 -4.00 2.12
CA PRO A 36 7.68 -4.17 2.16
C PRO A 36 7.21 -5.39 2.97
N LEU A 37 8.13 -6.31 3.30
CA LEU A 37 7.86 -7.49 4.12
C LEU A 37 8.00 -7.18 5.63
N GLY A 38 8.73 -6.11 5.96
CA GLY A 38 8.93 -5.66 7.33
C GLY A 38 7.77 -4.77 7.78
N VAL A 39 6.85 -5.34 8.54
CA VAL A 39 5.78 -4.65 9.29
C VAL A 39 4.59 -4.19 8.43
N ARG A 40 3.69 -5.11 8.11
CA ARG A 40 2.28 -4.77 7.91
C ARG A 40 1.57 -4.95 9.25
N SER A 41 1.38 -3.89 10.04
CA SER A 41 0.47 -4.00 11.18
C SER A 41 -0.96 -4.04 10.63
N ALA A 42 -1.61 -5.20 10.71
CA ALA A 42 -3.05 -5.30 10.48
C ALA A 42 -3.76 -4.77 11.74
N LEU A 43 -3.79 -3.45 11.91
CA LEU A 43 -4.69 -2.85 12.87
C LEU A 43 -6.07 -2.81 12.23
N ALA A 44 -7.08 -3.29 12.97
CA ALA A 44 -8.45 -3.11 12.56
C ALA A 44 -8.75 -1.60 12.53
N ALA A 45 -9.25 -1.11 11.39
CA ALA A 45 -9.77 0.25 11.32
C ALA A 45 -11.03 0.35 12.20
N GLU A 46 -11.25 1.53 12.79
CA GLU A 46 -12.38 1.76 13.70
C GLU A 46 -13.73 1.78 12.95
N ASN A 47 -13.72 2.24 11.69
CA ASN A 47 -14.89 2.30 10.81
C ASN A 47 -14.64 1.55 9.50
N ALA A 48 -15.72 0.98 8.94
CA ALA A 48 -15.69 0.32 7.64
C ALA A 48 -15.41 1.34 6.53
N THR A 49 -14.69 0.94 5.49
CA THR A 49 -14.41 1.74 4.29
C THR A 49 -15.39 1.39 3.19
N TYR A 50 -16.26 2.34 2.84
CA TYR A 50 -17.23 2.23 1.76
C TYR A 50 -16.72 2.97 0.52
N PHE A 51 -16.35 2.22 -0.52
CA PHE A 51 -15.79 2.74 -1.76
C PHE A 51 -16.86 2.77 -2.86
N THR A 52 -17.28 3.96 -3.28
CA THR A 52 -18.50 4.09 -4.10
C THR A 52 -18.45 5.26 -5.09
N TRP A 53 -19.55 5.51 -5.77
CA TRP A 53 -19.73 6.68 -6.64
C TRP A 53 -20.04 7.94 -5.83
N GLY A 54 -19.67 9.11 -6.34
CA GLY A 54 -20.09 10.38 -5.75
C GLY A 54 -21.62 10.49 -5.67
N GLY A 55 -22.12 10.96 -4.52
CA GLY A 55 -23.55 11.07 -4.22
C GLY A 55 -24.13 9.88 -3.45
N TYR A 56 -23.37 8.78 -3.29
CA TYR A 56 -23.71 7.66 -2.39
C TYR A 56 -23.01 7.75 -1.03
N ASP A 57 -22.19 8.78 -0.83
CA ASP A 57 -21.51 9.18 0.40
C ASP A 57 -22.41 10.07 1.29
N ASP A 58 -23.70 9.69 1.40
CA ASP A 58 -24.71 10.41 2.17
C ASP A 58 -25.07 9.66 3.46
N ASP A 59 -24.86 10.30 4.62
CA ASP A 59 -25.20 9.78 5.95
C ASP A 59 -26.66 9.34 6.09
N GLY A 60 -27.59 9.98 5.35
CA GLY A 60 -29.00 9.61 5.30
C GLY A 60 -29.22 8.18 4.79
N MET A 61 -28.34 7.68 3.93
CA MET A 61 -28.37 6.28 3.45
C MET A 61 -27.84 5.28 4.50
N PHE A 62 -27.10 5.77 5.49
CA PHE A 62 -26.43 4.96 6.52
C PHE A 62 -27.02 5.12 7.91
N ALA A 63 -28.20 5.71 8.06
CA ALA A 63 -28.82 5.96 9.38
C ALA A 63 -28.84 4.71 10.32
N PRO A 64 -29.20 3.49 9.85
CA PRO A 64 -29.13 2.30 10.71
C PRO A 64 -27.69 1.91 11.10
N TYR A 65 -26.72 2.14 10.22
CA TYR A 65 -25.31 1.89 10.51
C TYR A 65 -24.79 2.90 11.54
N ILE A 66 -25.07 4.19 11.34
CA ILE A 66 -24.67 5.27 12.24
C ILE A 66 -25.27 5.05 13.64
N ALA A 67 -26.54 4.68 13.72
CA ALA A 67 -27.20 4.38 15.00
C ALA A 67 -26.53 3.21 15.76
N LYS A 68 -25.96 2.24 15.02
CA LYS A 68 -25.30 1.06 15.60
C LYS A 68 -23.82 1.29 15.92
N HIS A 69 -23.12 2.08 15.12
CA HIS A 69 -21.67 2.22 15.15
C HIS A 69 -21.18 3.59 15.65
N GLY A 70 -22.09 4.54 15.91
CA GLY A 70 -21.77 5.85 16.48
C GLY A 70 -21.25 6.88 15.47
N GLY A 71 -21.13 6.50 14.20
CA GLY A 71 -20.67 7.37 13.12
C GLY A 71 -20.87 6.74 11.74
N PRO A 72 -20.69 7.53 10.66
CA PRO A 72 -20.74 7.01 9.31
C PRO A 72 -19.52 6.13 9.00
N PRO A 73 -19.60 5.25 7.98
CA PRO A 73 -18.42 4.58 7.47
C PRO A 73 -17.46 5.61 6.85
N ASN A 74 -16.21 5.21 6.62
CA ASN A 74 -15.27 6.00 5.84
C ASN A 74 -15.68 5.98 4.37
N TYR A 75 -16.18 7.11 3.87
CA TYR A 75 -16.52 7.26 2.46
C TYR A 75 -15.28 7.50 1.61
N VAL A 76 -15.16 6.77 0.52
CA VAL A 76 -14.18 7.03 -0.53
C VAL A 76 -14.91 6.96 -1.86
N THR A 77 -14.79 7.98 -2.68
CA THR A 77 -15.48 8.00 -3.98
C THR A 77 -14.53 7.74 -5.13
N PHE A 78 -15.04 7.14 -6.21
CA PHE A 78 -14.39 7.09 -7.53
C PHE A 78 -15.28 7.76 -8.57
N GLY A 79 -14.66 8.41 -9.56
CA GLY A 79 -15.36 9.11 -10.63
C GLY A 79 -15.71 8.22 -11.82
N ASP A 80 -14.97 7.11 -11.98
CA ASP A 80 -15.14 6.16 -13.06
C ASP A 80 -14.90 4.70 -12.60
N ALA A 81 -15.52 3.74 -13.27
CA ALA A 81 -15.35 2.32 -12.95
C ALA A 81 -13.90 1.86 -13.13
N GLU A 82 -13.19 2.29 -14.18
CA GLU A 82 -11.79 1.88 -14.39
C GLU A 82 -10.86 2.50 -13.35
N GLU A 83 -11.14 3.72 -12.90
CA GLU A 83 -10.44 4.36 -11.80
C GLU A 83 -10.57 3.51 -10.53
N GLY A 84 -11.82 3.17 -10.15
CA GLY A 84 -12.12 2.38 -8.98
C GLY A 84 -11.45 1.00 -9.02
N PHE A 85 -11.60 0.31 -10.14
CA PHE A 85 -11.03 -1.01 -10.36
C PHE A 85 -9.51 -1.02 -10.30
N THR A 86 -8.86 -0.06 -10.97
CA THR A 86 -7.40 0.02 -11.00
C THR A 86 -6.84 0.32 -9.62
N LYS A 87 -7.50 1.20 -8.85
CA LYS A 87 -7.12 1.53 -7.47
C LYS A 87 -7.20 0.30 -6.56
N MET A 88 -8.28 -0.48 -6.65
CA MET A 88 -8.41 -1.74 -5.91
C MET A 88 -7.34 -2.75 -6.31
N LYS A 89 -7.09 -2.92 -7.62
CA LYS A 89 -6.04 -3.81 -8.12
C LYS A 89 -4.62 -3.40 -7.73
N ALA A 90 -4.39 -2.11 -7.50
CA ALA A 90 -3.13 -1.60 -6.99
C ALA A 90 -2.91 -1.90 -5.49
N GLY A 91 -3.87 -2.56 -4.83
CA GLY A 91 -3.78 -2.96 -3.42
C GLY A 91 -4.44 -1.98 -2.46
N PHE A 92 -5.31 -1.08 -2.93
CA PHE A 92 -6.14 -0.26 -2.05
C PHE A 92 -7.15 -1.15 -1.32
N VAL A 93 -7.08 -1.17 0.01
CA VAL A 93 -7.90 -2.03 0.87
C VAL A 93 -9.19 -1.29 1.22
N ILE A 94 -10.33 -1.96 1.00
CA ILE A 94 -11.68 -1.47 1.26
C ILE A 94 -12.53 -2.60 1.86
N ASP A 95 -13.65 -2.27 2.50
CA ASP A 95 -14.56 -3.28 3.06
C ASP A 95 -15.74 -3.58 2.14
N ILE A 96 -16.35 -2.53 1.56
CA ILE A 96 -17.52 -2.65 0.68
C ILE A 96 -17.33 -1.73 -0.53
N THR A 97 -17.72 -2.23 -1.72
CA THR A 97 -17.81 -1.43 -2.95
C THR A 97 -19.16 -1.57 -3.63
N HIS A 98 -19.53 -0.56 -4.41
CA HIS A 98 -20.76 -0.54 -5.22
C HIS A 98 -20.42 -0.38 -6.72
N PRO A 99 -19.94 -1.44 -7.39
CA PRO A 99 -19.77 -1.41 -8.84
C PRO A 99 -21.12 -1.52 -9.56
N CYS A 100 -21.16 -1.12 -10.83
CA CYS A 100 -22.30 -1.39 -11.70
C CYS A 100 -22.51 -2.91 -11.83
N SER A 101 -23.74 -3.36 -12.06
CA SER A 101 -24.09 -4.78 -12.17
C SER A 101 -23.24 -5.55 -13.19
N ASN A 102 -22.89 -4.90 -14.30
CA ASN A 102 -22.07 -5.47 -15.37
C ASN A 102 -20.59 -5.65 -14.97
N ASP A 103 -20.13 -4.93 -13.95
CA ASP A 103 -18.74 -4.95 -13.47
C ASP A 103 -18.50 -5.98 -12.36
N ILE A 104 -19.55 -6.47 -11.70
CA ILE A 104 -19.45 -7.47 -10.64
C ILE A 104 -18.56 -8.68 -11.03
N PRO A 105 -18.66 -9.28 -12.24
CA PRO A 105 -17.82 -10.43 -12.59
C PRO A 105 -16.32 -10.14 -12.60
N ARG A 106 -15.91 -8.90 -12.88
CA ARG A 106 -14.49 -8.52 -12.96
C ARG A 106 -13.93 -7.96 -11.66
N TRP A 107 -14.77 -7.55 -10.70
CA TRP A 107 -14.35 -6.94 -9.42
C TRP A 107 -14.37 -7.93 -8.23
N LYS A 108 -14.44 -9.23 -8.51
CA LYS A 108 -14.30 -10.28 -7.50
C LYS A 108 -12.85 -10.47 -7.04
#